data_AF-A0A3B8NYV7-F1
#
_entry.id   AF-A0A3B8NYV7-F1
#
_cell.length_a   1.000
_cell.length_b   1.000
_cell.length_c   1.000
_cell.angle_alpha   90.00
_cell.angle_beta   90.00
_cell.angle_gamma   90.00
#
_symmetry.space_group_name_H-M   'P 1'
#
loop_
_entity.id
_entity.type
_entity.pdbx_description
1 polymer ?
#
loop_
_entity_poly.entity_id
_entity_poly.type
_entity_poly.pdbx_seq_one_letter_code
_entity_poly.pdbx_strand_id
1 'polypeptide(L)'
;MNFENIKLDRFMYKVSGKSFSDVLEAEDRSDAYKGTPYADLDAYQRQLKRFDIKVASPACDKVEKFFSTAESAALFPEYLSRAVRTGIEENDVLPAITATTTMVDSMDYRSIA
;
A
#
# COMPACT_ATOMS: atom_id res chain seq x y z
N MET A 1 -16.93 1.54 12.95
CA MET A 1 -16.18 0.96 14.09
C MET A 1 -15.52 -0.36 13.64
N ASN A 2 -14.79 -0.39 12.51
CA ASN A 2 -14.50 -1.68 11.83
C ASN A 2 -13.05 -2.16 11.89
N PHE A 3 -12.04 -1.28 12.00
CA PHE A 3 -10.64 -1.70 11.83
C PHE A 3 -10.05 -2.48 13.02
N GLU A 4 -10.62 -2.35 14.21
CA GLU A 4 -10.11 -2.95 15.47
C GLU A 4 -10.41 -4.45 15.61
N ASN A 5 -11.35 -5.00 14.84
CA ASN A 5 -11.75 -6.42 14.91
C ASN A 5 -11.24 -7.27 13.73
N ILE A 6 -10.42 -6.69 12.86
CA ILE A 6 -9.91 -7.39 11.68
C ILE A 6 -8.79 -8.33 12.10
N LYS A 7 -8.93 -9.62 11.76
CA LYS A 7 -7.86 -10.60 11.95
C LYS A 7 -6.87 -10.50 10.81
N LEU A 8 -5.65 -10.13 11.14
CA LEU A 8 -4.54 -10.09 10.19
C LEU A 8 -3.89 -11.47 10.11
N ASP A 9 -3.87 -12.04 8.91
CA ASP A 9 -3.26 -13.35 8.67
C ASP A 9 -2.37 -13.34 7.43
N ARG A 10 -1.31 -14.16 7.45
CA ARG A 10 -0.46 -14.42 6.29
C ARG A 10 -1.23 -14.91 5.06
N PHE A 11 -2.42 -15.51 5.24
CA PHE A 11 -3.28 -15.92 4.12
C PHE A 11 -3.74 -14.76 3.24
N MET A 12 -3.77 -13.53 3.75
CA MET A 12 -4.14 -12.35 2.98
C MET A 12 -3.17 -12.08 1.82
N TYR A 13 -1.90 -12.52 1.93
CA TYR A 13 -0.92 -12.45 0.85
C TYR A 13 -1.11 -13.51 -0.25
N LYS A 14 -1.96 -14.52 -0.04
CA LYS A 14 -2.19 -15.61 -1.00
C LYS A 14 -3.33 -15.33 -1.98
N VAL A 15 -4.00 -14.18 -1.86
CA VAL A 15 -5.09 -13.80 -2.76
C VAL A 15 -4.48 -13.44 -4.12
N SER A 16 -4.71 -14.29 -5.13
CA SER A 16 -4.15 -14.08 -6.46
C SER A 16 -4.60 -12.74 -7.05
N GLY A 17 -3.64 -11.97 -7.56
CA GLY A 17 -3.89 -10.71 -8.27
C GLY A 17 -4.28 -9.52 -7.39
N LYS A 18 -4.19 -9.63 -6.06
CA LYS A 18 -4.47 -8.52 -5.14
C LYS A 18 -3.30 -8.27 -4.20
N SER A 19 -2.99 -7.00 -3.94
CA SER A 19 -2.05 -6.64 -2.88
C SER A 19 -2.70 -6.81 -1.51
N PHE A 20 -1.88 -6.93 -0.47
CA PHE A 20 -2.38 -7.05 0.90
C PHE A 20 -3.25 -5.85 1.31
N SER A 21 -2.91 -4.64 0.86
CA SER A 21 -3.74 -3.45 1.03
C SER A 21 -5.08 -3.54 0.31
N ASP A 22 -5.15 -4.11 -0.89
CA ASP A 22 -6.42 -4.27 -1.61
C ASP A 22 -7.36 -5.26 -0.88
N VAL A 23 -6.78 -6.31 -0.27
CA VAL A 23 -7.53 -7.27 0.53
C VAL A 23 -8.02 -6.60 1.83
N LEU A 24 -7.18 -5.77 2.46
CA LEU A 24 -7.58 -4.99 3.63
C LEU A 24 -8.67 -3.96 3.31
N GLU A 25 -8.58 -3.28 2.17
CA GLU A 25 -9.56 -2.28 1.74
C GLU A 25 -10.92 -2.92 1.41
N ALA A 26 -10.93 -4.17 0.97
CA ALA A 26 -12.17 -4.93 0.76
C ALA A 26 -12.88 -5.25 2.09
N GLU A 27 -12.13 -5.57 3.14
CA GLU A 27 -12.65 -5.85 4.48
C GLU A 27 -13.00 -4.55 5.24
N ASP A 28 -12.20 -3.51 5.03
CA ASP A 28 -12.23 -2.26 5.79
C ASP A 28 -12.33 -1.03 4.88
N ARG A 29 -13.45 -0.93 4.18
CA ARG A 29 -13.70 0.10 3.17
C ARG A 29 -13.45 1.50 3.74
N SER A 30 -12.50 2.23 3.16
CA SER A 30 -12.15 3.60 3.53
C SER A 30 -13.34 4.56 3.38
N ASP A 31 -14.29 4.25 2.49
CA ASP A 31 -15.57 4.97 2.36
C ASP A 31 -16.37 5.03 3.66
N ALA A 32 -16.25 4.02 4.53
CA ALA A 32 -16.97 3.98 5.81
C ALA A 32 -16.43 4.97 6.85
N TYR A 33 -15.28 5.59 6.58
CA TYR A 33 -14.61 6.53 7.49
C TYR A 33 -14.66 7.98 7.01
N LYS A 34 -15.35 8.25 5.90
CA LYS A 34 -15.58 9.62 5.41
C LYS A 34 -16.27 10.46 6.49
N GLY A 35 -15.68 11.61 6.82
CA GLY A 35 -16.16 12.51 7.87
C GLY A 35 -15.68 12.16 9.28
N THR A 36 -14.88 11.10 9.45
CA THR A 36 -14.19 10.80 10.72
C THR A 36 -12.74 11.29 10.68
N PRO A 37 -12.05 11.40 11.82
CA PRO A 37 -10.61 11.72 11.88
C PRO A 37 -9.69 10.70 11.18
N TYR A 38 -10.25 9.60 10.66
CA TYR A 38 -9.54 8.54 9.97
C TYR A 38 -9.82 8.53 8.46
N ALA A 39 -10.51 9.53 7.93
CA ALA A 39 -10.84 9.63 6.50
C ALA A 39 -9.59 9.69 5.60
N ASP A 40 -8.51 10.30 6.09
CA ASP A 40 -7.26 10.47 5.34
C ASP A 40 -6.33 9.25 5.44
N LEU A 41 -6.70 8.23 6.22
CA LEU A 41 -5.88 7.02 6.39
C LEU A 41 -6.43 5.84 5.59
N ASP A 42 -5.57 5.24 4.79
CA ASP A 42 -5.78 3.95 4.14
C ASP A 42 -6.02 2.84 5.19
N ALA A 43 -6.76 1.79 4.84
CA ALA A 43 -6.94 0.58 5.64
C ALA A 43 -5.63 0.06 6.24
N TYR A 44 -4.54 0.04 5.47
CA TYR A 44 -3.23 -0.34 5.99
C TYR A 44 -2.71 0.58 7.10
N GLN A 45 -2.80 1.90 6.90
CA GLN A 45 -2.34 2.89 7.87
C GLN A 45 -3.20 2.88 9.14
N ARG A 46 -4.48 2.54 9.02
CA ARG A 46 -5.37 2.31 10.16
C ARG A 46 -4.94 1.10 10.99
N GLN A 47 -4.48 0.02 10.34
CA GLN A 47 -3.90 -1.12 11.06
C GLN A 47 -2.57 -0.76 11.74
N LEU A 48 -1.70 0.03 11.12
CA LEU A 48 -0.50 0.53 11.82
C LEU A 48 -0.86 1.34 13.07
N LYS A 49 -1.87 2.22 12.97
CA LYS A 49 -2.36 3.01 14.11
C LYS A 49 -2.97 2.14 15.21
N ARG A 50 -3.63 1.03 14.87
CA ARG A 50 -4.16 0.05 15.83
C ARG A 50 -3.07 -0.58 16.70
N PHE A 51 -1.93 -0.92 16.11
CA PHE A 51 -0.78 -1.50 16.83
C PHE A 51 0.22 -0.44 17.33
N ASP A 52 -0.14 0.85 17.25
CA ASP A 52 0.72 2.00 17.57
C ASP A 52 2.06 2.00 16.82
N ILE A 53 2.15 1.44 15.62
CA ILE A 53 3.41 1.37 14.85
C ILE A 53 3.62 2.66 14.06
N LYS A 54 4.71 3.38 14.34
CA LYS A 54 5.07 4.64 13.67
C LYS A 54 6.22 4.43 12.69
N VAL A 55 5.95 4.67 11.41
CA VAL A 55 6.93 4.43 10.33
C VAL A 55 7.49 5.68 9.66
N ALA A 56 6.72 6.77 9.59
CA ALA A 56 7.08 7.96 8.79
C ALA A 56 7.40 9.21 9.63
N SER A 57 7.68 9.07 10.92
CA SER A 57 7.96 10.20 11.82
C SER A 57 9.41 10.20 12.31
N PRO A 58 9.98 11.34 12.75
CA PRO A 58 11.32 11.39 13.35
C PRO A 58 11.49 10.48 14.57
N ALA A 59 10.38 10.14 15.24
CA ALA A 59 10.31 9.15 16.32
C ALA A 59 9.74 7.82 15.78
N CYS A 60 10.27 7.32 14.66
CA CYS A 60 9.85 6.04 14.11
C CYS A 60 10.22 4.90 15.07
N ASP A 61 9.34 3.90 15.11
CA ASP A 61 9.55 2.71 15.92
C ASP A 61 10.56 1.77 15.26
N LYS A 62 11.22 0.97 16.09
CA LYS A 62 12.10 -0.10 15.61
C LYS A 62 11.28 -1.21 14.95
N VAL A 63 11.93 -1.93 14.04
CA VAL A 63 11.38 -3.11 13.35
C VAL A 63 10.79 -4.14 14.32
N GLU A 64 11.36 -4.28 15.52
CA GLU A 64 10.88 -5.16 16.59
C GLU A 64 9.40 -4.94 16.94
N LYS A 65 8.87 -3.71 16.80
CA LYS A 65 7.48 -3.41 17.13
C LYS A 65 6.49 -4.13 16.21
N PHE A 66 6.86 -4.40 14.96
CA PHE A 66 6.06 -5.23 14.06
C PHE A 66 5.94 -6.67 14.55
N PHE A 67 6.94 -7.18 15.26
CA PHE A 67 6.97 -8.56 15.74
C PHE A 67 6.46 -8.72 17.18
N SER A 68 5.84 -7.67 17.73
CA SER A 68 5.25 -7.69 19.08
C SER A 68 4.07 -8.67 19.18
N THR A 69 3.29 -8.81 18.11
CA THR A 69 2.21 -9.80 18.00
C THR A 69 2.25 -10.52 16.65
N ALA A 70 1.64 -11.71 16.59
CA ALA A 70 1.54 -12.47 15.33
C ALA A 70 0.75 -11.70 14.25
N GLU A 71 -0.27 -10.94 14.66
CA GLU A 71 -1.10 -10.13 13.76
C GLU A 71 -0.32 -8.93 13.20
N SER A 72 0.42 -8.20 14.05
CA SER A 72 1.24 -7.07 13.60
C SER A 72 2.38 -7.50 12.67
N ALA A 73 2.90 -8.72 12.83
CA ALA A 73 3.97 -9.25 12.00
C ALA A 73 3.52 -9.41 10.54
N ALA A 74 2.22 -9.63 10.30
CA ALA A 74 1.65 -9.69 8.96
C ALA A 74 1.70 -8.34 8.23
N LEU A 75 1.87 -7.20 8.92
CA LEU A 75 1.95 -5.87 8.31
C LEU A 75 3.33 -5.54 7.73
N PHE A 76 4.38 -6.26 8.16
CA PHE A 76 5.77 -5.93 7.84
C PHE A 76 6.16 -6.16 6.38
N PRO A 77 5.78 -7.29 5.72
CA PRO A 77 6.10 -7.48 4.30
C PRO A 77 5.49 -6.39 3.41
N GLU A 78 4.30 -5.91 3.76
CA GLU A 78 3.65 -4.82 3.05
C GLU A 78 4.34 -3.48 3.27
N TYR A 79 4.78 -3.20 4.50
CA TYR A 79 5.59 -2.02 4.79
C TYR A 79 6.82 -1.94 3.87
N LEU A 80 7.54 -3.07 3.75
CA LEU A 80 8.71 -3.17 2.88
C LEU A 80 8.35 -2.97 1.41
N SER A 81 7.27 -3.59 0.92
CA SER A 81 6.88 -3.45 -0.48
C SER A 81 6.51 -2.00 -0.83
N ARG A 82 5.83 -1.29 0.08
CA ARG A 82 5.56 0.15 -0.05
C ARG A 82 6.84 0.96 -0.04
N ALA A 83 7.72 0.75 0.94
CA ALA A 83 8.96 1.51 1.06
C ALA A 83 9.85 1.35 -0.19
N VAL A 84 9.94 0.12 -0.72
CA VAL A 84 10.67 -0.15 -1.96
C VAL A 84 10.01 0.55 -3.14
N ARG A 85 8.68 0.47 -3.28
CA ARG A 85 7.95 1.16 -4.36
C ARG A 85 8.15 2.67 -4.30
N THR A 86 8.00 3.28 -3.12
CA THR A 86 8.27 4.71 -2.93
C THR A 86 9.70 5.06 -3.30
N GLY A 87 10.69 4.26 -2.89
CA GLY A 87 12.09 4.50 -3.26
C GLY A 87 12.36 4.38 -4.78
N ILE A 88 11.61 3.53 -5.48
CA ILE A 88 11.66 3.39 -6.94
C ILE A 88 10.99 4.61 -7.61
N GLU A 89 9.81 5.03 -7.14
CA GLU A 89 9.05 6.15 -7.70
C GLU A 89 9.73 7.50 -7.47
N GLU A 90 10.27 7.74 -6.28
CA GLU A 90 10.93 9.02 -5.93
C GLU A 90 12.28 9.23 -6.64
N ASN A 91 12.98 8.15 -7.00
CA ASN A 91 14.26 8.21 -7.72
C ASN A 91 14.14 7.86 -9.20
N ASP A 92 12.93 7.84 -9.76
CA ASP A 92 12.77 7.52 -11.18
C ASP A 92 13.28 8.67 -12.06
N VAL A 93 14.49 8.49 -12.60
CA VAL A 93 15.11 9.43 -13.55
C VAL A 93 14.62 9.23 -14.98
N LEU A 94 13.93 8.12 -15.27
CA LEU A 94 13.49 7.78 -16.62
C LEU A 94 12.54 8.84 -17.22
N PRO A 95 11.57 9.43 -16.49
CA PRO A 95 10.73 10.51 -16.99
C PRO A 95 11.53 11.77 -17.36
N ALA A 96 12.65 12.03 -16.69
CA ALA A 96 13.50 13.18 -16.98
C ALA A 96 14.41 12.96 -18.21
N ILE A 97 14.74 11.71 -18.52
CA ILE A 97 15.57 11.32 -19.68
C ILE A 97 14.72 11.12 -20.94
N THR A 98 13.47 10.67 -20.78
CA THR A 98 12.55 10.41 -21.91
C THR A 98 11.95 11.72 -22.44
N ALA A 99 12.65 12.36 -23.37
CA ALA A 99 12.30 13.68 -23.90
C ALA A 99 11.10 13.72 -24.87
N THR A 100 10.54 12.59 -25.32
CA THR A 100 9.40 12.61 -26.27
C THR A 100 8.55 11.36 -26.11
N THR A 101 7.34 11.55 -25.59
CA THR A 101 6.28 10.55 -25.60
C THR A 101 5.45 10.75 -26.87
N THR A 102 5.61 9.87 -27.86
CA THR A 102 4.75 9.91 -29.06
C THR A 102 3.47 9.12 -28.76
N MET A 103 2.40 9.83 -28.40
CA MET A 103 1.06 9.23 -28.33
C MET A 103 0.50 9.09 -29.75
N VAL A 104 0.18 7.86 -30.15
CA VAL A 104 -0.44 7.55 -31.45
C VAL A 104 -1.88 7.12 -31.19
N ASP A 105 -2.82 8.04 -31.43
CA ASP A 105 -4.28 7.79 -31.33
C ASP A 105 -4.87 7.13 -32.60
N SER A 106 -4.04 6.57 -33.48
CA SER A 106 -4.51 5.94 -34.71
C SER A 106 -5.05 4.54 -34.44
N MET A 107 -6.34 4.33 -34.72
CA MET A 107 -7.00 3.02 -34.74
C MET A 107 -6.53 2.10 -35.88
N ASP A 108 -5.75 2.61 -36.83
CA ASP A 108 -5.35 1.87 -38.04
C ASP A 108 -3.90 1.35 -37.89
N TYR A 109 -3.75 0.21 -37.21
CA TYR A 109 -2.47 -0.51 -37.12
C TYR A 109 -2.29 -1.34 -38.38
N ARG A 110 -1.62 -0.79 -39.39
CA ARG A 110 -1.23 -1.56 -40.58
C ARG A 110 0.16 -2.15 -40.37
N SER A 111 0.22 -3.47 -40.23
CA SER A 111 1.49 -4.21 -40.25
C SER A 111 2.17 -4.00 -41.60
N ILE A 112 3.45 -3.63 -41.56
CA ILE A 112 4.29 -3.51 -42.75
C ILE A 112 4.46 -4.93 -43.33
N ALA A 113 4.03 -5.13 -44.58
CA ALA A 113 4.16 -6.39 -45.31
C ALA A 113 5.52 -6.50 -46.03
#